data_AF-A0A932Z4G9-F1
#
_entry.id   AF-A0A932Z4G9-F1
#
_cell.length_a   1.000
_cell.length_b   1.000
_cell.length_c   1.000
_cell.angle_alpha   90.00
_cell.angle_beta   90.00
_cell.angle_gamma   90.00
#
_symmetry.space_group_name_H-M   'P 1'
#
loop_
_entity.id
_entity.type
_entity.pdbx_description
1 polymer ?
#
loop_
_entity_poly.entity_id
_entity_poly.type
_entity_poly.pdbx_seq_one_letter_code
_entity_poly.pdbx_strand_id
1 'polypeptide(L)'
;MFAIALLAIGSFPSLRIVEGVAVGWGLFRTFEVLIYQINVFLFDQYRTEKADKPYVVRGYRRIVILLLQNYIEIVFWFGLFYHYWSWAFKTTESSLNSFAATLHFSIITITGLGSSSISPTQTWGYVLTSIQMVIGLFMVLGILARFIALLPKPETMDDSEK
;
A
#
# COMPACT_ATOMS: atom_id res chain seq x y z
N MET A 1 3.01 3.04 12.05
CA MET A 1 4.07 3.27 13.07
C MET A 1 4.75 1.97 13.51
N PHE A 2 4.01 0.88 13.80
CA PHE A 2 4.62 -0.43 14.11
C PHE A 2 5.47 -1.03 12.98
N ALA A 3 5.11 -0.82 11.71
CA ALA A 3 5.86 -1.31 10.55
C ALA A 3 7.28 -0.75 10.45
N ILE A 4 7.47 0.54 10.81
CA ILE A 4 8.78 1.21 10.79
C ILE A 4 9.69 0.63 11.88
N ALA A 5 9.15 0.40 13.07
CA ALA A 5 9.90 -0.21 14.18
C ALA A 5 10.31 -1.66 13.86
N LEU A 6 9.43 -2.46 13.27
CA LEU A 6 9.74 -3.85 12.90
C LEU A 6 10.76 -3.95 11.77
N LEU A 7 10.72 -3.03 10.81
CA LEU A 7 11.73 -2.94 9.76
C LEU A 7 13.11 -2.47 10.29
N ALA A 8 13.12 -1.53 11.21
CA ALA A 8 14.36 -1.07 11.85
C ALA A 8 15.00 -2.18 12.70
N ILE A 9 14.18 -3.00 13.37
CA ILE A 9 14.64 -4.16 14.14
C ILE A 9 15.10 -5.30 13.22
N GLY A 10 14.40 -5.55 12.10
CA GLY A 10 14.77 -6.55 11.10
C GLY A 10 16.03 -6.20 10.30
N SER A 11 16.54 -4.96 10.40
CA SER A 11 17.82 -4.57 9.78
C SER A 11 19.04 -4.99 10.61
N PHE A 12 18.84 -5.60 11.79
CA PHE A 12 19.92 -6.18 12.59
C PHE A 12 20.13 -7.65 12.22
N PRO A 13 21.31 -8.02 11.66
CA PRO A 13 21.55 -9.32 11.02
C PRO A 13 21.55 -10.54 11.96
N SER A 14 21.32 -10.36 13.27
CA SER A 14 21.39 -11.44 14.27
C SER A 14 20.05 -12.10 14.61
N LEU A 15 18.92 -11.67 14.03
CA LEU A 15 17.57 -12.09 14.47
C LEU A 15 16.65 -12.55 13.32
N ARG A 16 17.07 -13.57 12.56
CA ARG A 16 16.24 -14.23 11.51
C ARG A 16 14.84 -14.65 11.98
N ILE A 17 14.69 -14.98 13.26
CA ILE A 17 13.38 -15.33 13.86
C ILE A 17 12.48 -14.10 13.96
N VAL A 18 13.04 -12.94 14.32
CA VAL A 18 12.30 -11.68 14.42
C VAL A 18 11.90 -11.19 13.04
N GLU A 19 12.77 -11.32 12.04
CA GLU A 19 12.43 -11.06 10.64
C GLU A 19 11.26 -11.94 10.16
N GLY A 20 11.31 -13.25 10.43
CA GLY A 20 10.22 -14.17 10.06
C GLY A 20 8.88 -13.84 10.72
N VAL A 21 8.89 -13.49 12.01
CA VAL A 21 7.69 -13.04 12.73
C VAL A 21 7.18 -11.71 12.17
N ALA A 22 8.07 -10.78 11.83
CA ALA A 22 7.71 -9.50 11.21
C ALA A 22 7.11 -9.67 9.81
N VAL A 23 7.62 -10.62 9.01
CA VAL A 23 7.03 -10.99 7.71
C VAL A 23 5.63 -11.56 7.90
N GLY A 24 5.46 -12.49 8.83
CA GLY A 24 4.15 -13.08 9.12
C GLY A 24 3.13 -12.04 9.56
N TRP A 25 3.53 -11.12 10.44
CA TRP A 25 2.69 -9.99 10.85
C TRP A 25 2.40 -9.03 9.69
N GLY A 26 3.39 -8.73 8.86
CA GLY A 26 3.23 -7.89 7.68
C GLY A 26 2.26 -8.46 6.66
N LEU A 27 2.28 -9.78 6.45
CA LEU A 27 1.34 -10.47 5.57
C LEU A 27 -0.09 -10.35 6.10
N PHE A 28 -0.28 -10.58 7.40
CA PHE A 28 -1.57 -10.41 8.05
C PHE A 28 -2.10 -8.98 7.91
N ARG A 29 -1.26 -7.96 8.16
CA ARG A 29 -1.67 -6.55 8.02
C ARG A 29 -1.92 -6.15 6.57
N THR A 30 -1.12 -6.62 5.61
CA THR A 30 -1.35 -6.37 4.18
C THR A 30 -2.71 -6.92 3.75
N PHE A 31 -3.04 -8.14 4.17
CA PHE A 31 -4.32 -8.78 3.91
C PHE A 31 -5.49 -8.04 4.57
N GLU A 32 -5.33 -7.63 5.82
CA GLU A 32 -6.33 -6.86 6.56
C GLU A 32 -6.62 -5.51 5.88
N VAL A 33 -5.59 -4.74 5.54
CA VAL A 33 -5.73 -3.46 4.83
C VAL A 33 -6.44 -3.65 3.50
N LEU A 34 -6.09 -4.70 2.74
CA LEU A 34 -6.73 -5.01 1.47
C LEU A 34 -8.21 -5.35 1.62
N ILE A 35 -8.58 -6.21 2.59
CA ILE A 35 -9.98 -6.55 2.86
C ILE A 35 -10.76 -5.32 3.30
N TYR A 36 -10.23 -4.52 4.22
CA TYR A 36 -10.91 -3.30 4.65
C TYR A 36 -11.11 -2.33 3.50
N GLN A 37 -10.11 -2.15 2.64
CA GLN A 37 -10.23 -1.26 1.50
C GLN A 37 -11.28 -1.76 0.50
N ILE A 38 -11.35 -3.07 0.23
CA ILE A 38 -12.41 -3.68 -0.60
C ILE A 38 -13.79 -3.49 0.05
N ASN A 39 -13.90 -3.72 1.36
CA ASN A 39 -15.16 -3.58 2.10
C ASN A 39 -15.67 -2.14 2.07
N VAL A 40 -14.80 -1.18 2.38
CA VAL A 40 -15.13 0.26 2.38
C VAL A 40 -15.45 0.76 0.98
N PHE A 41 -14.84 0.21 -0.07
CA PHE A 41 -15.07 0.68 -1.44
C PHE A 41 -16.28 0.03 -2.12
N LEU A 42 -16.44 -1.30 -2.03
CA LEU A 42 -17.50 -2.03 -2.73
C LEU A 42 -18.75 -2.23 -1.89
N PHE A 43 -18.59 -2.56 -0.60
CA PHE A 43 -19.69 -3.07 0.20
C PHE A 43 -20.33 -2.00 1.09
N ASP A 44 -19.57 -1.03 1.56
CA ASP A 44 -20.08 0.01 2.47
C ASP A 44 -21.13 0.88 1.78
N GLN A 45 -20.84 1.36 0.55
CA GLN A 45 -21.80 2.14 -0.25
C GLN A 45 -23.06 1.34 -0.56
N TYR A 46 -22.89 0.09 -1.02
CA TYR A 46 -24.00 -0.81 -1.35
C TYR A 46 -24.89 -1.13 -0.13
N ARG A 47 -24.29 -1.34 1.05
CA ARG A 47 -25.04 -1.63 2.28
C ARG A 47 -25.83 -0.43 2.77
N THR A 48 -25.29 0.78 2.66
CA THR A 48 -26.02 2.00 3.04
C THR A 48 -27.16 2.31 2.09
N GLU A 49 -26.98 2.07 0.80
CA GLU A 49 -28.03 2.22 -0.22
C GLU A 49 -29.18 1.23 0.05
N LYS A 50 -28.86 -0.05 0.30
CA LYS A 50 -29.86 -1.07 0.61
C LYS A 50 -30.57 -0.87 1.95
N ALA A 51 -29.92 -0.21 2.91
CA ALA A 51 -30.47 0.05 4.24
C ALA A 51 -31.28 1.35 4.33
N ASP A 52 -31.44 2.08 3.20
CA ASP A 52 -32.11 3.38 3.10
C ASP A 52 -31.61 4.40 4.14
N LYS A 53 -30.32 4.29 4.51
CA LYS A 53 -29.67 5.20 5.46
C LYS A 53 -28.82 6.20 4.68
N PRO A 54 -28.85 7.49 5.05
CA PRO A 54 -27.96 8.46 4.43
C PRO A 54 -26.51 8.01 4.66
N TYR A 55 -25.71 7.97 3.58
CA TYR A 55 -24.29 7.66 3.67
C TYR A 55 -23.56 8.83 4.33
N VAL A 56 -23.42 8.77 5.66
CA VAL A 56 -22.76 9.83 6.44
C VAL A 56 -21.37 9.39 6.83
N VAL A 57 -20.37 9.92 6.15
CA VAL A 57 -18.97 9.78 6.56
C VAL A 57 -18.62 10.84 7.60
N ARG A 58 -18.17 10.38 8.78
CA ARG A 58 -17.87 11.20 9.98
C ARG A 58 -16.86 12.33 9.73
N GLY A 59 -16.07 12.26 8.65
CA GLY A 59 -15.17 13.31 8.20
C GLY A 59 -14.32 12.87 7.01
N TYR A 60 -14.52 13.49 5.85
CA TYR A 60 -13.80 13.15 4.63
C TYR A 60 -12.28 13.34 4.75
N ARG A 61 -11.82 14.38 5.46
CA ARG A 61 -10.39 14.61 5.73
C ARG A 61 -9.75 13.41 6.45
N ARG A 62 -10.44 12.83 7.43
CA ARG A 62 -9.95 11.69 8.20
C ARG A 62 -9.81 10.45 7.33
N ILE A 63 -10.73 10.24 6.41
CA ILE A 63 -10.70 9.10 5.48
C ILE A 63 -9.47 9.20 4.58
N VAL A 64 -9.22 10.35 3.95
CA VAL A 64 -8.04 10.53 3.09
C VAL A 64 -6.73 10.30 3.86
N ILE A 65 -6.61 10.84 5.07
CA ILE A 65 -5.42 10.63 5.92
C ILE A 65 -5.23 9.14 6.25
N LEU A 66 -6.32 8.42 6.59
CA LEU A 66 -6.26 6.99 6.86
C LEU A 66 -5.85 6.18 5.62
N LEU A 67 -6.36 6.52 4.43
CA LEU A 67 -5.94 5.86 3.19
C LEU A 67 -4.45 6.13 2.90
N LEU A 68 -3.97 7.36 3.09
CA LEU A 68 -2.57 7.70 2.87
C LEU A 68 -1.65 6.96 3.87
N GLN A 69 -2.07 6.86 5.13
CA GLN A 69 -1.34 6.09 6.14
C GLN A 69 -1.29 4.60 5.77
N ASN A 70 -2.39 4.01 5.32
CA ASN A 70 -2.44 2.62 4.85
C ASN A 70 -1.52 2.43 3.64
N TYR A 71 -1.52 3.37 2.69
CA TYR A 71 -0.63 3.33 1.53
C TYR A 71 0.84 3.29 1.95
N ILE A 72 1.25 4.20 2.83
CA ILE A 72 2.61 4.25 3.38
C ILE A 72 2.95 2.95 4.12
N GLU A 73 2.03 2.43 4.94
CA GLU A 73 2.25 1.19 5.69
C GLU A 73 2.51 -0.02 4.78
N ILE A 74 1.79 -0.13 3.66
CA ILE A 74 2.01 -1.17 2.65
C ILE A 74 3.39 -1.04 2.01
N VAL A 75 3.87 0.18 1.71
CA VAL A 75 5.24 0.38 1.19
C VAL A 75 6.28 -0.21 2.15
N PHE A 76 6.12 0.04 3.45
CA PHE A 76 7.00 -0.51 4.47
C PHE A 76 6.89 -2.05 4.53
N TRP A 77 5.68 -2.62 4.55
CA TRP A 77 5.53 -4.09 4.58
C TRP A 77 6.17 -4.79 3.38
N PHE A 78 5.98 -4.26 2.17
CA PHE A 78 6.64 -4.82 0.98
C PHE A 78 8.16 -4.63 1.00
N GLY A 79 8.66 -3.52 1.54
CA GLY A 79 10.10 -3.34 1.77
C GLY A 79 10.69 -4.45 2.65
N LEU A 80 9.94 -4.88 3.69
CA LEU A 80 10.34 -5.99 4.55
C LEU A 80 10.28 -7.34 3.83
N PHE A 81 9.27 -7.58 2.99
CA PHE A 81 9.18 -8.79 2.17
C PHE A 81 10.36 -8.89 1.19
N TYR A 82 10.74 -7.78 0.55
CA TYR A 82 11.91 -7.76 -0.34
C TYR A 82 13.23 -8.01 0.37
N HIS A 83 13.35 -7.53 1.61
CA HIS A 83 14.52 -7.82 2.43
C HIS A 83 14.61 -9.32 2.79
N TYR A 84 13.50 -9.90 3.25
CA TYR A 84 13.44 -11.31 3.64
C TYR A 84 13.65 -12.26 2.45
N TRP A 85 13.02 -11.97 1.31
CA TRP A 85 13.22 -12.71 0.05
C TRP A 85 14.33 -12.13 -0.82
N SER A 86 15.37 -11.55 -0.21
CA SER A 86 16.50 -10.97 -0.95
C SER A 86 17.17 -11.96 -1.92
N TRP A 87 17.13 -13.27 -1.64
CA TRP A 87 17.61 -14.33 -2.52
C TRP A 87 16.85 -14.44 -3.86
N ALA A 88 15.62 -13.91 -3.95
CA ALA A 88 14.81 -13.93 -5.18
C ALA A 88 15.15 -12.79 -6.16
N PHE A 89 16.00 -11.86 -5.74
CA PHE A 89 16.37 -10.66 -6.47
C PHE A 89 17.87 -10.62 -6.71
N LYS A 90 18.27 -10.14 -7.89
CA LYS A 90 19.66 -9.89 -8.22
C LYS A 90 19.91 -8.39 -8.22
N THR A 91 21.03 -7.98 -7.66
CA THR A 91 21.42 -6.57 -7.61
C THR A 91 22.76 -6.40 -8.29
N THR A 92 22.86 -5.39 -9.15
CA THR A 92 24.07 -5.14 -9.95
C THR A 92 25.12 -4.34 -9.16
N GLU A 93 24.71 -3.48 -8.22
CA GLU A 93 25.64 -2.55 -7.55
C GLU A 93 25.42 -2.31 -6.04
N SER A 94 24.29 -2.75 -5.46
CA SER A 94 23.95 -2.44 -4.07
C SER A 94 23.54 -3.71 -3.32
N SER A 95 24.02 -3.91 -2.09
CA SER A 95 23.55 -5.04 -1.30
C SER A 95 22.10 -4.81 -0.86
N LEU A 96 21.21 -5.75 -1.19
CA LEU A 96 19.82 -5.84 -0.68
C LEU A 96 19.75 -5.98 0.86
N ASN A 97 20.91 -6.12 1.52
CA ASN A 97 21.03 -6.09 2.98
C ASN A 97 20.81 -4.68 3.57
N SER A 98 20.79 -3.63 2.76
CA SER A 98 20.50 -2.28 3.24
C SER A 98 19.00 -1.98 3.23
N PHE A 99 18.49 -1.60 4.40
CA PHE A 99 17.12 -1.10 4.60
C PHE A 99 16.69 -0.05 3.58
N ALA A 100 17.57 0.91 3.29
CA ALA A 100 17.27 1.98 2.35
C ALA A 100 17.08 1.46 0.92
N ALA A 101 17.81 0.41 0.53
CA ALA A 101 17.71 -0.18 -0.81
C ALA A 101 16.38 -0.92 -1.01
N THR A 102 15.94 -1.69 -0.01
CA THR A 102 14.67 -2.43 -0.09
C THR A 102 13.46 -1.51 -0.01
N LEU A 103 13.53 -0.44 0.79
CA LEU A 103 12.51 0.60 0.80
C LEU A 103 12.43 1.36 -0.52
N HIS A 104 13.58 1.79 -1.06
CA HIS A 104 13.62 2.47 -2.34
C HIS A 104 13.03 1.60 -3.46
N PHE A 105 13.35 0.30 -3.46
CA PHE A 105 12.75 -0.66 -4.39
C PHE A 105 11.23 -0.78 -4.23
N SER A 106 10.73 -0.85 -2.99
CA SER A 106 9.30 -0.87 -2.71
C SER A 106 8.59 0.39 -3.20
N ILE A 107 9.19 1.57 -3.01
CA ILE A 107 8.64 2.85 -3.47
C ILE A 107 8.58 2.92 -5.00
N ILE A 108 9.65 2.53 -5.70
CA ILE A 108 9.66 2.49 -7.17
C ILE A 108 8.62 1.51 -7.69
N THR A 109 8.54 0.32 -7.08
CA THR A 109 7.62 -0.74 -7.52
C THR A 109 6.16 -0.34 -7.32
N ILE A 110 5.79 0.26 -6.18
CA ILE A 110 4.40 0.66 -5.92
C ILE A 110 3.98 1.88 -6.73
N THR A 111 4.88 2.82 -6.96
CA THR A 111 4.58 4.00 -7.79
C THR A 111 4.57 3.65 -9.28
N GLY A 112 5.23 2.57 -9.68
CA GLY A 112 5.47 2.23 -11.09
C GLY A 112 6.40 3.23 -11.79
N LEU A 113 7.01 4.14 -11.04
CA LEU A 113 7.85 5.22 -11.55
C LEU A 113 9.30 4.94 -11.15
N GLY A 114 10.08 4.42 -12.10
CA GLY A 114 11.54 4.37 -11.98
C GLY A 114 12.17 3.09 -12.49
N SER A 115 13.44 3.22 -12.90
CA SER A 115 14.32 2.09 -13.17
C SER A 115 15.01 1.68 -11.87
N SER A 116 14.74 0.47 -11.38
CA SER A 116 15.47 -0.09 -10.24
C SER A 116 16.72 -0.82 -10.71
N SER A 117 17.83 -0.64 -10.00
CA SER A 117 19.04 -1.48 -10.13
C SER A 117 18.86 -2.90 -9.55
N ILE A 118 17.71 -3.14 -8.92
CA ILE A 118 17.24 -4.42 -8.39
C ILE A 118 16.24 -4.98 -9.38
N SER A 119 16.44 -6.22 -9.82
CA SER A 119 15.53 -6.91 -10.73
C SER A 119 15.12 -8.27 -10.17
N PRO A 120 13.83 -8.64 -10.28
CA PRO A 120 13.39 -9.99 -9.96
C PRO A 120 14.07 -10.97 -10.91
N THR A 121 14.64 -12.04 -10.37
CA THR A 121 15.28 -13.10 -11.17
C THR A 121 14.60 -14.45 -10.99
N GLN A 122 13.98 -14.66 -9.82
CA GLN A 122 13.22 -15.85 -9.50
C GLN A 122 11.71 -15.61 -9.67
N THR A 123 10.96 -16.68 -9.92
CA THR A 123 9.49 -16.65 -10.03
C THR A 123 8.83 -15.96 -8.84
N TRP A 124 9.33 -16.20 -7.63
CA TRP A 124 8.84 -15.55 -6.42
C TRP A 124 9.02 -14.03 -6.41
N GLY A 125 10.13 -13.53 -6.98
CA GLY A 125 10.36 -12.10 -7.12
C GLY A 125 9.31 -11.46 -8.04
N TYR A 126 9.02 -12.09 -9.18
CA TYR A 126 7.97 -11.63 -10.09
C TYR A 126 6.60 -11.62 -9.41
N VAL A 127 6.21 -12.72 -8.76
CA VAL A 127 4.92 -12.81 -8.05
C VAL A 127 4.78 -11.71 -7.01
N LEU A 128 5.81 -11.47 -6.20
CA LEU A 128 5.79 -10.45 -5.15
C LEU A 128 5.63 -9.04 -5.73
N THR A 129 6.41 -8.71 -6.76
CA THR A 129 6.32 -7.41 -7.45
C THR A 129 4.96 -7.21 -8.11
N SER A 130 4.41 -8.23 -8.78
CA SER A 130 3.09 -8.16 -9.42
C SER A 130 1.97 -7.95 -8.40
N ILE A 131 2.00 -8.67 -7.27
CA ILE A 131 1.04 -8.47 -6.19
C ILE A 131 1.14 -7.04 -5.65
N GLN A 132 2.36 -6.53 -5.41
CA GLN A 132 2.52 -5.15 -4.95
C GLN A 132 1.94 -4.14 -5.93
N MET A 133 2.20 -4.30 -7.22
CA MET A 133 1.69 -3.39 -8.25
C MET A 133 0.16 -3.37 -8.30
N VAL A 134 -0.49 -4.54 -8.22
CA VAL A 134 -1.96 -4.63 -8.21
C VAL A 134 -2.54 -3.96 -6.97
N ILE A 135 -1.98 -4.23 -5.79
CA ILE A 135 -2.43 -3.61 -4.53
C ILE A 135 -2.19 -2.09 -4.55
N GLY A 136 -1.02 -1.67 -5.01
CA GLY A 136 -0.63 -0.27 -5.14
C GLY A 136 -1.59 0.50 -6.04
N LEU A 137 -1.87 -0.04 -7.23
CA LEU A 137 -2.83 0.53 -8.17
C LEU A 137 -4.22 0.67 -7.54
N PHE A 138 -4.71 -0.39 -6.89
CA PHE A 138 -6.00 -0.37 -6.22
C PHE A 138 -6.09 0.71 -5.14
N MET A 139 -5.04 0.87 -4.31
CA MET A 139 -5.01 1.91 -3.29
C MET A 139 -4.93 3.32 -3.86
N VAL A 140 -4.10 3.55 -4.88
CA VAL A 140 -3.96 4.87 -5.51
C VAL A 140 -5.29 5.31 -6.12
N LEU A 141 -5.98 4.41 -6.84
CA LEU A 141 -7.31 4.67 -7.37
C LEU A 141 -8.31 5.02 -6.26
N GLY A 142 -8.28 4.28 -5.15
CA GLY A 142 -9.11 4.56 -3.97
C GLY A 142 -8.85 5.94 -3.36
N ILE A 143 -7.58 6.34 -3.25
CA ILE A 143 -7.18 7.67 -2.73
C ILE A 143 -7.68 8.77 -3.68
N LEU A 144 -7.45 8.64 -4.97
CA LEU A 144 -7.87 9.61 -5.97
C LEU A 144 -9.39 9.77 -6.01
N ALA A 145 -10.14 8.67 -6.00
CA ALA A 145 -11.60 8.69 -5.99
C ALA A 145 -12.15 9.46 -4.77
N ARG A 146 -11.58 9.23 -3.58
CA ARG A 146 -11.97 9.95 -2.35
C ARG A 146 -11.53 11.42 -2.38
N PHE A 147 -10.41 11.74 -3.01
CA PHE A 147 -9.93 13.11 -3.18
C PHE A 147 -10.80 13.91 -4.16
N ILE A 148 -11.24 13.29 -5.26
CA ILE A 148 -12.17 13.92 -6.22
C ILE A 148 -13.55 14.14 -5.57
N ALA A 149 -14.06 13.15 -4.81
CA ALA A 149 -15.32 13.28 -4.09
C ALA A 149 -15.32 14.40 -3.03
N LEU A 150 -14.12 14.85 -2.63
CA LEU A 150 -13.91 15.94 -1.68
C LEU A 150 -13.91 17.32 -2.35
N LEU A 151 -13.68 17.39 -3.66
CA LEU A 151 -13.75 18.65 -4.38
C LEU A 151 -15.21 19.12 -4.39
N PRO A 152 -15.49 20.37 -3.99
CA PRO A 152 -16.84 20.91 -4.11
C PRO A 152 -17.25 20.82 -5.57
N LYS A 153 -18.43 20.26 -5.83
CA LYS A 153 -18.98 20.27 -7.19
C LYS A 153 -19.15 21.73 -7.59
N PRO A 154 -18.51 22.20 -8.68
CA PRO A 154 -18.73 23.56 -9.14
C PRO A 154 -20.22 23.70 -9.51
N GLU A 155 -20.90 24.66 -8.92
CA GLU A 155 -22.25 25.02 -9.34
C GLU A 155 -22.15 25.67 -10.72
N THR A 156 -22.97 25.21 -11.66
CA THR A 156 -23.06 25.83 -12.99
C THR A 156 -23.65 27.22 -12.82
N MET A 157 -22.96 28.23 -13.34
CA MET A 157 -23.46 29.62 -13.36
C MET A 157 -24.47 29.85 -14.49
N ASP A 158 -24.69 28.84 -15.33
CA ASP A 158 -25.59 28.89 -16.48
C ASP A 158 -27.00 28.44 -16.06
N ASP A 159 -27.98 29.35 -16.13
CA ASP A 159 -29.37 29.07 -15.76
C ASP A 159 -30.02 28.00 -16.67
N SER A 160 -29.37 27.66 -17.78
CA SER A 160 -29.81 26.62 -18.73
C SER A 160 -29.45 25.19 -18.33
N GLU A 161 -28.53 25.00 -17.38
CA GLU A 161 -28.04 23.69 -16.91
C GLU A 161 -28.37 23.40 -15.43
N LYS A 162 -29.35 24.13 -14.87
CA LYS A 162 -29.87 23.90 -13.51
C LYS A 162 -30.91 22.78 -13.45
#